data_AF-A0A1B8NXB5-F1
#
_entry.id   AF-A0A1B8NXB5-F1
#
_cell.length_a   1.000
_cell.length_b   1.000
_cell.length_c   1.000
_cell.angle_alpha   90.00
_cell.angle_beta   90.00
_cell.angle_gamma   90.00
#
_symmetry.space_group_name_H-M   'P 1'
#
loop_
_entity.id
_entity.type
_entity.pdbx_description
1 polymer ?
#
loop_
_entity_poly.entity_id
_entity_poly.type
_entity_poly.pdbx_seq_one_letter_code
_entity_poly.pdbx_strand_id
1 'polypeptide(L)' 'MSERKSVIKRVYVPTHVRQMPNGDRVTVPGHYRKPDD' A
#
# COMPACT_ATOMS: atom_id res chain seq x y z
N MET A 1 -4.23 -7.95 34.31
CA MET A 1 -4.42 -8.64 33.01
C MET A 1 -3.72 -7.81 31.94
N SER A 2 -2.70 -8.35 31.27
CA SER A 2 -2.03 -7.65 30.17
C SER A 2 -2.91 -7.81 28.93
N GLU A 3 -3.68 -6.77 28.60
CA GLU A 3 -4.42 -6.71 27.34
C GLU A 3 -3.41 -6.88 26.19
N ARG A 4 -3.52 -7.99 25.46
CA ARG A 4 -2.65 -8.26 24.31
C ARG A 4 -2.95 -7.22 23.24
N LYS A 5 -2.11 -6.19 23.15
CA LYS A 5 -2.19 -5.21 22.06
C LYS A 5 -1.88 -5.89 20.74
N SER A 6 -2.85 -5.91 19.84
CA SER A 6 -2.65 -6.35 18.46
C SER A 6 -1.93 -5.25 17.68
N VAL A 7 -0.72 -5.54 17.19
CA VAL A 7 0.05 -4.61 16.35
C VAL A 7 -0.22 -4.93 14.88
N ILE A 8 -0.82 -3.99 14.16
CA ILE A 8 -1.02 -4.10 12.71
C ILE A 8 0.19 -3.51 12.00
N LYS A 9 1.00 -4.36 11.35
CA LYS A 9 2.13 -3.92 10.53
C LYS A 9 1.64 -3.60 9.10
N ARG A 10 2.06 -2.46 8.56
CA ARG A 10 1.77 -2.03 7.19
C ARG A 10 3.01 -1.44 6.55
N VAL A 11 3.11 -1.57 5.23
CA VAL A 11 4.17 -0.95 4.43
C VAL A 11 3.58 0.21 3.65
N TYR A 12 4.21 1.37 3.71
CA TYR A 12 3.82 2.51 2.90
C TYR A 12 4.33 2.34 1.46
N VAL A 13 3.40 2.37 0.51
CA VAL A 13 3.69 2.43 -0.92
C VAL A 13 3.56 3.88 -1.35
N PRO A 14 4.62 4.52 -1.87
CA PRO A 14 4.57 5.91 -2.29
C PRO A 14 3.75 6.07 -3.57
N THR A 15 3.29 7.30 -3.81
CA THR A 15 2.64 7.69 -5.05
C THR A 15 3.57 7.42 -6.23
N HIS A 16 3.05 6.80 -7.30
CA HIS A 16 3.82 6.55 -8.51
C HIS A 16 2.93 6.62 -9.76
N VAL A 17 3.57 6.77 -10.92
CA VAL A 17 2.87 6.66 -12.21
C VAL A 17 2.90 5.21 -12.66
N ARG A 18 1.77 4.68 -13.11
CA ARG A 18 1.64 3.35 -13.71
C ARG A 18 1.23 3.47 -15.17
N GLN A 19 1.90 2.71 -16.03
CA GLN A 19 1.46 2.53 -17.41
C GLN A 19 0.42 1.41 -17.45
N MET A 20 -0.73 1.70 -18.05
CA MET A 20 -1.81 0.75 -18.23
C MET A 20 -1.63 -0.04 -19.53
N PRO A 21 -2.21 -1.25 -19.66
CA PRO A 21 -2.07 -2.06 -20.87
C PRO A 21 -2.58 -1.40 -22.16
N ASN A 22 -3.49 -0.44 -22.03
CA ASN A 22 -4.04 0.35 -23.14
C ASN A 22 -3.16 1.56 -23.53
N GLY A 23 -2.00 1.74 -22.88
CA GLY A 23 -1.07 2.85 -23.13
C GLY A 23 -1.30 4.10 -22.27
N ASP A 24 -2.36 4.14 -21.46
CA ASP A 24 -2.63 5.28 -20.58
C ASP A 24 -1.61 5.36 -19.44
N ARG A 25 -1.31 6.59 -19.02
CA ARG A 25 -0.48 6.87 -17.85
C ARG A 25 -1.37 7.37 -16.73
N VAL A 26 -1.44 6.59 -15.65
CA VAL A 26 -2.26 6.93 -14.47
C VAL A 26 -1.38 7.19 -13.27
N THR A 27 -1.71 8.22 -12.49
CA THR A 27 -1.09 8.47 -11.19
C THR A 27 -1.79 7.62 -10.14
N VAL A 28 -1.05 6.72 -9.50
CA VAL A 28 -1.51 5.88 -8.40
C VAL A 28 -1.15 6.56 -7.08
N PRO A 29 -2.14 6.97 -6.26
CA PRO A 29 -1.87 7.56 -4.95
C PRO A 29 -1.16 6.59 -4.00
N GLY A 30 -0.29 7.13 -3.15
CA GLY A 30 0.35 6.36 -2.11
C GLY A 30 -0.66 5.76 -1.12
N HIS A 31 -0.42 4.54 -0.68
CA HIS A 31 -1.30 3.80 0.20
C HIS A 31 -0.54 2.81 1.09
N TYR A 32 -1.20 2.30 2.14
CA TYR A 32 -0.62 1.31 3.02
C TYR A 32 -1.10 -0.10 2.67
N ARG A 33 -0.18 -1.02 2.42
CA ARG A 33 -0.48 -2.44 2.15
C ARG A 33 0.02 -3.37 3.26
N LYS A 34 -0.41 -4.64 3.20
CA LYS A 34 0.16 -5.66 4.08
C LYS A 34 1.60 -5.97 3.64
N PRO A 35 2.49 -6.39 4.55
CA PRO A 35 3.86 -6.75 4.18
C PRO A 35 3.94 -7.90 3.17
N ASP A 36 2.94 -8.80 3.18
CA ASP A 36 2.93 -10.05 2.43
C ASP A 36 1.97 -10.03 1.20
N ASP A 37 1.54 -8.84 0.74
CA ASP A 37 0.71 -8.65 -0.49
C ASP A 37 1.54 -8.71 -1.79
#